data_AF-A0A2V5SCS1-F1
#
_entry.id   AF-A0A2V5SCS1-F1
#
_cell.length_a   1.000
_cell.length_b   1.000
_cell.length_c   1.000
_cell.angle_alpha   90.00
_cell.angle_beta   90.00
_cell.angle_gamma   90.00
#
_symmetry.space_group_name_H-M   'P 1'
#
loop_
_entity.id
_entity.type
_entity.pdbx_description
1 polymer ?
#
loop_
_entity_poly.entity_id
_entity_poly.type
_entity_poly.pdbx_seq_one_letter_code
_entity_poly.pdbx_strand_id
1 'polypeptide(L)' 'MATHTTTGAATLLTVSEIKGSTVRNRQREEIGDIDELLIEPDSGRVRFAILSVGGFLGLGSTRVAVPWSAFEI' A
#
# COMPACT_ATOMS: atom_id res chain seq x y z
N MET A 1 -21.07 -9.83 8.87
CA MET A 1 -19.82 -10.08 9.62
C MET A 1 -18.94 -10.90 8.69
N ALA A 2 -17.88 -10.31 8.12
CA ALA A 2 -17.01 -11.02 7.19
C ALA A 2 -16.09 -11.96 7.98
N THR A 3 -16.15 -13.25 7.66
CA THR A 3 -15.35 -14.29 8.29
C THR A 3 -13.93 -14.25 7.71
N HIS A 4 -12.94 -13.91 8.53
CA HIS A 4 -11.53 -14.05 8.14
C HIS A 4 -11.06 -15.46 8.52
N THR A 5 -10.91 -16.33 7.51
CA THR A 5 -10.34 -17.67 7.68
C THR A 5 -8.82 -17.57 7.61
N THR A 6 -8.16 -17.57 8.77
CA THR A 6 -6.70 -17.75 8.86
C THR A 6 -6.37 -19.23 8.63
N THR A 7 -5.85 -19.55 7.45
CA THR A 7 -5.22 -20.84 7.13
C THR A 7 -3.82 -20.51 6.60
N GLY A 8 -2.78 -21.18 7.12
CA GLY A 8 -1.42 -21.06 6.61
C GLY A 8 -1.37 -21.50 5.13
N ALA A 9 -1.52 -20.51 4.25
CA ALA A 9 -1.62 -20.58 2.80
C ALA A 9 -1.29 -19.18 2.30
N ALA A 10 -0.68 -19.03 1.12
CA ALA A 10 -0.28 -17.72 0.58
C ALA A 10 -1.37 -16.66 0.84
N THR A 11 -1.06 -15.70 1.71
CA THR A 11 -1.99 -14.63 2.09
C THR A 11 -2.13 -13.71 0.88
N LEU A 12 -3.15 -13.98 0.06
CA LEU A 12 -3.53 -13.10 -1.03
C LEU A 12 -4.22 -11.89 -0.41
N LEU A 13 -3.66 -10.71 -0.68
CA LEU A 13 -4.28 -9.44 -0.34
C LEU A 13 -4.98 -8.91 -1.58
N THR A 14 -6.19 -8.41 -1.38
CA THR A 14 -6.91 -7.67 -2.41
C THR A 14 -6.34 -6.26 -2.51
N VAL A 15 -6.41 -5.67 -3.71
CA VAL A 15 -6.01 -4.28 -3.92
C VAL A 15 -6.79 -3.33 -2.99
N SER A 16 -8.06 -3.66 -2.68
CA SER A 16 -8.90 -2.88 -1.78
C SER A 16 -8.44 -2.90 -0.32
N GLU A 17 -7.75 -3.95 0.12
CA GLU A 17 -7.16 -4.01 1.48
C GLU A 17 -5.87 -3.19 1.56
N ILE A 18 -5.15 -3.05 0.44
CA ILE A 18 -3.89 -2.31 0.38
C ILE A 18 -4.15 -0.81 0.13
N LYS A 19 -5.08 -0.48 -0.76
CA LYS A 19 -5.39 0.92 -1.08
C LYS A 19 -6.00 1.61 0.13
N GLY A 20 -5.45 2.78 0.48
CA GLY A 20 -5.82 3.55 1.66
C GLY A 20 -5.18 3.04 2.95
N SER A 21 -4.30 2.04 2.91
CA SER A 21 -3.56 1.61 4.10
C SER A 21 -2.52 2.66 4.50
N THR A 22 -2.45 2.94 5.79
CA THR A 22 -1.48 3.85 6.38
C THR A 22 -0.09 3.21 6.41
N VAL A 23 0.89 3.90 5.81
CA VAL A 23 2.30 3.52 5.79
C VAL A 23 3.01 4.14 6.98
N ARG A 24 3.76 3.30 7.69
CA ARG A 24 4.62 3.71 8.81
C ARG A 24 6.07 3.36 8.55
N ASN A 25 6.98 4.19 9.06
CA ASN A 25 8.41 3.86 9.07
C ASN A 25 8.76 2.90 10.22
N ARG A 26 10.04 2.51 10.32
CA ARG A 26 10.54 1.61 11.39
C ARG A 26 10.44 2.22 12.79
N GLN A 27 10.33 3.54 12.89
CA GLN A 27 10.10 4.26 14.14
C GLN A 27 8.61 4.30 14.54
N ARG A 28 7.74 3.67 13.74
CA ARG A 28 6.27 3.68 13.86
C ARG A 28 5.62 5.04 13.63
N GLU A 29 6.34 5.95 12.97
CA GLU A 29 5.80 7.24 12.56
C GLU A 29 4.99 7.06 11.29
N GLU A 30 3.83 7.71 11.23
CA GLU A 30 2.98 7.74 10.05
C GLU A 30 3.59 8.64 8.98
N ILE A 31 3.74 8.08 7.78
CA ILE A 31 4.30 8.77 6.63
C ILE A 31 3.19 9.25 5.70
N GLY A 32 2.10 8.49 5.59
CA GLY A 32 0.97 8.78 4.73
C GLY A 32 0.24 7.50 4.36
N ASP A 33 -0.49 7.50 3.24
CA ASP A 33 -1.34 6.37 2.83
C ASP A 33 -1.04 5.93 1.39
N ILE A 34 -1.33 4.65 1.09
CA ILE A 34 -1.24 4.13 -0.29
C ILE A 34 -2.41 4.63 -1.13
N ASP A 35 -2.15 5.41 -2.18
CA ASP A 35 -3.16 5.93 -3.11
C ASP A 35 -3.44 4.93 -4.25
N GLU A 36 -2.36 4.39 -4.85
CA GLU A 36 -2.42 3.56 -6.05
C GLU A 36 -1.33 2.49 -6.09
N LEU A 37 -1.55 1.42 -6.85
CA LEU A 37 -0.57 0.38 -7.15
C LEU A 37 -0.29 0.36 -8.65
N LEU A 38 0.99 0.36 -9.02
CA LEU A 38 1.43 0.26 -10.40
C LEU A 38 1.78 -1.19 -10.72
N ILE A 39 1.04 -1.76 -11.65
CA ILE A 39 1.16 -3.15 -12.08
C ILE A 39 1.85 -3.18 -13.45
N GLU A 40 2.83 -4.05 -13.61
CA GLU A 40 3.40 -4.37 -14.92
C GLU A 40 2.39 -5.18 -15.75
N PRO A 41 1.99 -4.71 -16.95
CA PRO A 41 1.01 -5.43 -17.76
C PRO A 41 1.47 -6.83 -18.17
N ASP A 42 2.77 -7.00 -18.47
CA ASP A 42 3.31 -8.25 -18.99
C ASP A 42 3.46 -9.33 -17.92
N SER A 43 3.86 -8.94 -16.69
CA SER A 43 4.11 -9.88 -15.60
C SER A 43 2.97 -10.00 -14.60
N GLY A 44 2.02 -9.04 -14.62
CA GLY A 44 0.94 -8.93 -13.64
C GLY A 44 1.42 -8.57 -12.23
N ARG A 45 2.69 -8.22 -12.05
CA ARG A 45 3.29 -7.94 -10.73
C ARG A 45 3.14 -6.47 -10.37
N VAL A 46 2.89 -6.20 -9.10
CA VAL A 46 2.98 -4.85 -8.54
C VAL A 46 4.46 -4.46 -8.47
N ARG A 47 4.86 -3.42 -9.22
CA ARG A 47 6.25 -2.90 -9.20
C ARG A 47 6.40 -1.77 -8.18
N PHE A 48 5.40 -0.90 -8.08
CA PHE A 48 5.44 0.27 -7.19
C PHE A 48 4.08 0.50 -6.52
N ALA A 49 4.12 1.10 -5.34
CA ALA A 49 2.97 1.76 -4.73
C ALA A 49 3.20 3.28 -4.76
N ILE A 50 2.13 4.04 -4.99
CA ILE A 50 2.12 5.49 -4.88
C ILE A 50 1.64 5.84 -3.48
N LEU A 51 2.51 6.47 -2.68
CA LEU A 51 2.14 7.02 -1.38
C LEU A 51 1.76 8.48 -1.54
N SER A 52 0.69 8.88 -0.88
CA SER A 52 0.40 10.28 -0.61
C SER A 52 1.00 10.66 0.75
N VAL A 53 2.01 11.53 0.74
CA VAL A 53 2.81 11.95 1.90
C VAL A 53 2.48 13.41 2.23
N GLY A 54 2.06 13.66 3.46
CA GLY A 54 1.70 15.00 3.94
C GLY A 54 0.43 15.57 3.29
N GLY A 55 0.00 16.73 3.78
CA GLY A 55 -1.27 17.35 3.40
C GLY A 55 -2.47 16.76 4.16
N PHE A 56 -3.55 17.52 4.27
CA PHE A 56 -4.83 17.07 4.82
C PHE A 56 -5.83 17.08 3.66
N LEU A 57 -6.51 15.96 3.39
CA LEU A 57 -7.57 15.86 2.38
C LEU A 57 -7.15 16.24 0.94
N GLY A 58 -5.98 15.81 0.49
CA GLY A 58 -5.56 15.94 -0.92
C GLY A 58 -5.08 17.33 -1.35
N LEU A 59 -5.03 18.30 -0.44
CA LEU A 59 -4.40 19.61 -0.68
C LEU A 59 -3.00 19.63 -0.09
N GLY A 60 -2.00 19.91 -0.94
CA GLY A 60 -0.60 19.98 -0.53
C GLY A 60 0.05 18.62 -0.22
N SER A 61 -0.59 17.51 -0.61
CA SER A 61 0.04 16.19 -0.53
C SER A 61 1.08 16.00 -1.63
N THR A 62 2.17 15.34 -1.28
CA THR A 62 3.21 14.94 -2.25
C THR A 62 3.03 13.47 -2.59
N ARG A 63 3.05 13.13 -3.88
CA ARG A 63 2.98 11.74 -4.33
C ARG A 63 4.37 11.18 -4.57
N VAL A 64 4.66 10.02 -3.97
CA VAL A 64 5.96 9.36 -4.06
C VAL A 64 5.77 7.91 -4.50
N ALA A 65 6.49 7.49 -5.54
CA ALA A 65 6.52 6.10 -5.97
C ALA A 65 7.56 5.32 -5.16
N VAL A 66 7.13 4.24 -4.51
CA VAL A 66 7.98 3.38 -3.68
C VAL A 66 7.94 1.95 -4.23
N PRO A 67 9.09 1.27 -4.40
CA PRO A 67 9.11 -0.12 -4.85
C PRO A 67 8.28 -1.02 -3.94
N TRP A 68 7.51 -1.94 -4.52
CA TRP A 68 6.68 -2.88 -3.74
C TRP A 68 7.52 -3.70 -2.74
N SER A 69 8.77 -4.02 -3.09
CA SER A 69 9.71 -4.74 -2.23
C SER A 69 10.20 -3.96 -1.01
N ALA A 70 9.91 -2.67 -0.91
CA ALA A 70 10.30 -1.85 0.24
C ALA A 70 9.30 -1.94 1.40
N PHE A 71 8.10 -2.50 1.17
CA PHE A 71 7.09 -2.68 2.20
C PHE A 71 7.26 -4.01 2.92
N GLU A 72 6.95 -3.99 4.20
CA GLU A 72 6.72 -5.18 5.02
C GLU A 72 5.21 -5.23 5.29
N ILE A 73 4.57 -6.33 4.90
CA ILE A 73 3.11 -6.48 4.85
C ILE A 73 2.70 -7.73 5.62
#